data_AF-A0A0C3E395-F1
#
_entry.id   AF-A0A0C3E395-F1
#
_cell.length_a   1.000
_cell.length_b   1.000
_cell.length_c   1.000
_cell.angle_alpha   90.00
_cell.angle_beta   90.00
_cell.angle_gamma   90.00
#
_symmetry.space_group_name_H-M   'P 1'
#
loop_
_entity.id
_entity.type
_entity.pdbx_description
1 polymer ?
#
loop_
_entity_poly.entity_id
_entity_poly.type
_entity_poly.pdbx_seq_one_letter_code
_entity_poly.pdbx_strand_id
1 'polypeptide(L)'
;MTHWNGTIIGPGQTVHENRIYSLRIDCGETYPDDPPTVRFISRVNLPFVNQSNGVVERSKLNVLVNWTRSESIETLLVSIRREMASFNNRKLPQPPEGSTF
;
A
#
# COMPACT_ATOMS: atom_id res chain seq x y z
N MET A 1 4.08 19.63 -5.26
CA MET A 1 3.14 18.53 -5.54
C MET A 1 3.18 17.58 -4.36
N THR A 2 2.24 17.72 -3.44
CA THR A 2 2.22 17.06 -2.11
C THR A 2 1.33 15.83 -2.09
N HIS A 3 0.28 15.80 -2.91
CA HIS A 3 -0.72 14.73 -2.93
C HIS A 3 -0.66 13.97 -4.25
N TRP A 4 -0.51 12.65 -4.14
CA TRP A 4 -0.46 11.71 -5.27
C TRP A 4 -1.54 10.65 -5.11
N ASN A 5 -2.12 10.23 -6.23
CA ASN A 5 -3.02 9.08 -6.26
C ASN A 5 -2.28 7.92 -6.91
N GLY A 6 -2.23 6.78 -6.20
CA GLY A 6 -1.65 5.55 -6.67
C GLY A 6 -2.73 4.51 -6.98
N THR A 7 -2.45 3.65 -7.96
CA THR A 7 -3.31 2.51 -8.29
C THR A 7 -2.47 1.25 -8.33
N ILE A 8 -2.89 0.22 -7.61
CA ILE A 8 -2.27 -1.11 -7.63
C ILE A 8 -3.26 -2.10 -8.23
N ILE A 9 -2.85 -2.77 -9.29
CA ILE A 9 -3.54 -3.95 -9.83
C ILE A 9 -3.09 -5.15 -9.01
N GLY A 10 -4.06 -5.85 -8.42
CA GLY A 10 -3.77 -6.99 -7.56
C GLY A 10 -2.99 -8.09 -8.30
N PRO A 11 -2.03 -8.74 -7.63
CA PRO A 11 -1.23 -9.80 -8.25
C PRO A 11 -2.10 -11.01 -8.63
N GLY A 12 -1.81 -11.62 -9.79
CA GLY A 12 -2.47 -12.84 -10.23
C GLY A 12 -2.18 -14.04 -9.32
N GLN A 13 -3.01 -15.07 -9.39
CA GLN A 13 -2.94 -16.27 -8.53
C GLN A 13 -3.08 -15.96 -7.03
N THR A 14 -3.78 -14.87 -6.69
CA THR A 14 -4.07 -14.48 -5.31
C THR A 14 -5.53 -14.09 -5.17
N VAL A 15 -6.01 -13.99 -3.93
CA VAL A 15 -7.33 -13.39 -3.59
C VAL A 15 -7.48 -11.93 -4.02
N HIS A 16 -6.39 -11.29 -4.44
CA HIS A 16 -6.36 -9.93 -4.97
C HIS A 16 -6.45 -9.89 -6.50
N GLU A 17 -6.44 -11.02 -7.20
CA GLU A 17 -6.49 -11.10 -8.65
C GLU A 17 -7.73 -10.40 -9.21
N ASN A 18 -7.56 -9.67 -10.33
CA ASN A 18 -8.58 -8.85 -10.99
C ASN A 18 -9.14 -7.68 -10.16
N ARG A 19 -8.54 -7.35 -9.00
CA ARG A 19 -8.97 -6.20 -8.18
C ARG A 19 -8.08 -4.99 -8.41
N ILE A 20 -8.70 -3.81 -8.40
CA ILE A 20 -8.01 -2.52 -8.50
C ILE A 20 -8.07 -1.83 -7.13
N TYR A 21 -6.90 -1.51 -6.57
CA TYR A 21 -6.79 -0.78 -5.30
C TYR A 21 -6.33 0.64 -5.57
N SER A 22 -7.13 1.62 -5.14
CA SER A 22 -6.77 3.02 -5.13
C SER A 22 -6.13 3.40 -3.80
N LEU A 23 -5.06 4.18 -3.86
CA LEU A 23 -4.31 4.68 -2.72
C LEU A 23 -4.11 6.20 -2.85
N ARG A 24 -4.08 6.89 -1.72
CA ARG A 24 -3.57 8.25 -1.62
C ARG A 24 -2.18 8.20 -0.99
N ILE A 25 -1.26 8.95 -1.56
CA ILE A 25 0.12 9.09 -1.12
C ILE A 25 0.35 10.58 -0.85
N ASP A 26 0.74 10.89 0.37
CA ASP A 26 0.99 12.24 0.85
C ASP A 26 2.49 12.40 1.11
N CYS A 27 3.16 13.15 0.24
CA CYS A 27 4.56 13.53 0.38
C CYS A 27 4.63 14.72 1.34
N GLY A 28 5.13 14.51 2.57
CA GLY A 28 5.32 15.58 3.55
C GLY A 28 6.39 16.60 3.15
N GLU A 29 6.56 17.64 3.97
CA GLU A 29 7.56 18.70 3.74
C GLU A 29 9.00 18.17 3.75
N THR A 30 9.25 17.05 4.43
CA THR A 30 10.54 16.38 4.56
C THR A 30 10.77 15.27 3.52
N TYR A 31 9.83 15.05 2.59
CA TYR A 31 10.04 14.10 1.49
C TYR A 31 11.06 14.68 0.49
N PRO A 32 12.04 13.90 -0.01
CA PRO A 32 12.20 12.44 0.11
C PRO A 32 13.10 11.94 1.26
N ASP A 33 13.56 12.81 2.16
CA ASP A 33 14.38 12.39 3.31
C ASP A 33 13.58 11.50 4.27
N ASP A 34 12.31 11.84 4.51
CA ASP A 34 11.33 10.98 5.18
C ASP A 34 10.41 10.25 4.19
N PRO A 35 9.90 9.06 4.55
CA PRO A 35 8.95 8.33 3.72
C PRO A 35 7.62 9.08 3.58
N PRO A 36 6.92 8.92 2.44
CA PRO A 36 5.59 9.48 2.28
C PRO A 36 4.56 8.69 3.10
N THR A 37 3.46 9.35 3.48
CA THR A 37 2.34 8.68 4.12
C THR A 37 1.47 8.03 3.05
N VAL A 38 1.13 6.75 3.22
CA VAL A 38 0.27 6.02 2.27
C VAL A 38 -1.01 5.60 2.95
N ARG A 39 -2.13 5.81 2.27
CA ARG A 39 -3.46 5.39 2.71
C ARG A 39 -4.20 4.73 1.58
N PHE A 40 -4.68 3.52 1.83
CA PHE A 40 -5.63 2.86 0.94
C PHE A 40 -6.97 3.58 0.97
N ILE A 41 -7.49 3.88 -0.21
CA ILE A 41 -8.87 4.33 -0.42
C ILE A 41 -9.76 3.09 -0.53
N SER A 42 -9.35 2.13 -1.36
CA SER A 42 -10.02 0.84 -1.50
C SER A 42 -9.80 -0.02 -0.26
N ARG A 43 -10.86 -0.61 0.27
CA ARG A 43 -10.82 -1.47 1.45
C ARG A 43 -10.00 -2.72 1.17
N VAL A 44 -9.03 -3.00 2.02
CA VAL A 44 -8.10 -4.13 1.86
C VAL A 44 -7.79 -4.77 3.21
N ASN A 45 -7.80 -6.10 3.26
CA ASN A 45 -7.42 -6.84 4.46
C ASN A 45 -5.96 -7.28 4.35
N LEU A 46 -5.06 -6.49 4.94
CA LEU A 46 -3.62 -6.73 4.97
C LEU A 46 -3.07 -6.36 6.35
N PRO A 47 -2.08 -7.11 6.86
CA PRO A 47 -1.59 -6.93 8.23
C PRO A 47 -0.89 -5.58 8.46
N PHE A 48 -0.36 -4.98 7.39
CA PHE A 48 0.32 -3.68 7.40
C PHE A 48 -0.62 -2.50 7.09
N VAL A 49 -1.92 -2.74 6.93
CA VAL A 49 -2.94 -1.69 6.68
C VAL A 49 -3.90 -1.64 7.85
N ASN A 50 -4.07 -0.45 8.42
CA ASN A 50 -5.04 -0.21 9.46
C ASN A 50 -6.46 -0.36 8.91
N GLN A 51 -7.23 -1.30 9.48
CA GLN A 51 -8.57 -1.67 8.99
C GLN A 51 -9.65 -0.62 9.27
N SER A 52 -9.37 0.40 10.09
CA SER A 52 -10.31 1.48 10.41
C SER A 52 -10.20 2.69 9.49
N ASN A 53 -8.99 3.02 9.02
CA ASN A 53 -8.74 4.25 8.24
C ASN A 53 -7.92 4.04 6.96
N GLY A 54 -7.49 2.81 6.66
CA GLY A 54 -6.71 2.46 5.48
C GLY A 54 -5.25 2.91 5.51
N VAL A 55 -4.77 3.49 6.61
CA VAL A 55 -3.38 3.99 6.71
C VAL A 55 -2.41 2.80 6.76
N VAL A 56 -1.34 2.90 5.97
CA VAL A 56 -0.26 1.93 5.94
C VAL A 56 0.67 2.16 7.12
N GLU A 57 0.90 1.13 7.93
CA GLU A 57 1.78 1.21 9.09
C GLU A 57 3.24 1.12 8.67
N ARG A 58 4.00 2.20 8.89
CA ARG A 58 5.44 2.28 8.56
C ARG A 58 6.26 1.12 9.14
N SER A 59 5.94 0.69 10.36
CA SER A 59 6.67 -0.35 11.10
C SER A 59 6.50 -1.75 10.53
N LYS A 60 5.51 -1.94 9.65
CA LYS A 60 5.16 -3.25 9.08
C LYS A 60 5.57 -3.40 7.61
N LEU A 61 6.12 -2.35 6.99
CA LEU A 61 6.67 -2.40 5.63
C LEU A 61 8.16 -2.07 5.64
N ASN A 62 8.98 -3.03 5.22
CA ASN A 62 10.44 -2.89 5.20
C ASN A 62 10.94 -1.67 4.41
N VAL A 63 10.25 -1.32 3.32
CA VAL A 63 10.58 -0.14 2.50
C VAL A 63 10.34 1.18 3.23
N LEU A 64 9.36 1.22 4.14
CA LEU A 64 9.08 2.40 4.97
C LEU A 64 9.98 2.44 6.22
N VAL A 65 10.34 1.27 6.77
CA VAL A 65 11.28 1.18 7.90
C VAL A 65 12.68 1.61 7.50
N ASN A 66 13.17 1.14 6.35
CA ASN A 66 14.51 1.42 5.85
C ASN A 66 14.48 2.45 4.71
N TRP A 67 13.56 3.42 4.80
CA TRP A 67 13.42 4.44 3.78
C TRP A 67 14.72 5.23 3.62
N THR A 68 15.12 5.44 2.38
CA THR A 68 16.25 6.31 2.04
C THR A 68 15.84 7.27 0.95
N ARG A 69 16.55 8.39 0.83
CA ARG A 69 16.31 9.41 -0.20
C ARG A 69 16.37 8.87 -1.64
N SER A 70 16.99 7.70 -1.83
CA SER A 70 17.09 7.00 -3.12
C SER A 70 15.80 6.24 -3.48
N GLU A 71 14.92 6.00 -2.51
CA GLU A 71 13.64 5.33 -2.72
C GLU A 71 12.63 6.26 -3.40
N SER A 72 11.72 5.66 -4.16
CA SER A 72 10.68 6.38 -4.89
C SER A 72 9.29 5.86 -4.57
N ILE A 73 8.27 6.64 -4.91
CA ILE A 73 6.87 6.20 -4.83
C ILE A 73 6.65 4.91 -5.64
N GLU A 74 7.35 4.76 -6.77
CA GLU A 74 7.29 3.53 -7.56
C GLU A 74 7.80 2.32 -6.77
N THR A 75 8.98 2.43 -6.12
CA THR A 75 9.53 1.34 -5.31
C THR A 75 8.59 0.97 -4.16
N LEU A 76 7.95 1.96 -3.55
CA LEU A 76 6.94 1.77 -2.51
C LEU A 76 5.72 0.98 -3.03
N LEU A 77 5.17 1.36 -4.19
CA LEU A 77 4.03 0.67 -4.81
C LEU A 77 4.38 -0.77 -5.21
N VAL A 78 5.58 -0.99 -5.77
CA VAL A 78 6.09 -2.32 -6.12
C VAL A 78 6.26 -3.19 -4.87
N SER A 79 6.79 -2.62 -3.79
CA SER A 79 6.97 -3.31 -2.50
C SER A 79 5.62 -3.72 -1.90
N ILE A 80 4.63 -2.83 -1.90
CA ILE A 80 3.26 -3.13 -1.44
C ILE A 80 2.65 -4.27 -2.26
N ARG A 81 2.77 -4.21 -3.60
CA ARG A 81 2.27 -5.26 -4.50
C ARG A 81 2.94 -6.60 -4.22
N ARG A 82 4.25 -6.61 -3.94
CA ARG A 82 5.00 -7.82 -3.57
C ARG A 82 4.50 -8.40 -2.25
N GLU A 83 4.23 -7.55 -1.26
CA GLU A 83 3.68 -8.00 0.03
C GLU A 83 2.27 -8.60 -0.13
N MET A 84 1.43 -8.07 -1.01
CA MET A 84 0.13 -8.70 -1.34
C MET A 84 0.29 -10.11 -1.94
N ALA A 85 1.35 -10.34 -2.73
CA ALA A 85 1.67 -11.64 -3.31
C ALA A 85 2.38 -12.59 -2.33
N SER A 86 2.79 -12.11 -1.16
CA SER A 86 3.48 -12.91 -0.15
C SER A 86 2.63 -14.09 0.31
N PHE A 87 3.27 -15.20 0.68
CA PHE A 87 2.60 -16.44 1.06
C PHE A 87 1.55 -16.25 2.16
N ASN A 88 1.84 -15.37 3.11
CA ASN A 88 0.96 -15.06 4.24
C ASN A 88 -0.27 -14.22 3.83
N ASN A 89 -0.16 -13.43 2.76
CA ASN A 89 -1.18 -12.45 2.38
C ASN A 89 -2.03 -12.90 1.18
N ARG A 90 -1.46 -13.70 0.27
CA ARG A 90 -2.10 -14.12 -0.98
C ARG A 90 -3.42 -14.91 -0.83
N LYS A 91 -3.71 -15.42 0.38
CA LYS A 91 -4.93 -16.18 0.73
C LYS A 91 -5.82 -15.47 1.76
N LEU A 92 -5.50 -14.24 2.16
CA LEU A 92 -6.27 -13.54 3.19
C LEU A 92 -7.66 -13.16 2.67
N PRO A 93 -8.74 -13.48 3.40
CA PRO A 93 -10.10 -13.13 2.96
C PRO A 93 -10.21 -11.61 2.82
N GLN A 94 -10.67 -11.17 1.65
CA GLN A 94 -10.76 -9.76 1.32
C GLN A 94 -12.21 -9.24 1.48
N PRO A 95 -12.39 -7.96 1.82
CA PRO A 95 -13.70 -7.32 1.81
C PRO A 95 -14.28 -7.28 0.39
N PRO A 96 -15.60 -7.06 0.23
CA PRO A 96 -16.23 -6.94 -1.09
C PRO A 96 -15.55 -5.90 -1.97
N GLU A 97 -15.41 -6.20 -3.25
CA GLU A 97 -14.89 -5.25 -4.24
C GLU A 97 -15.72 -3.95 -4.27
N GLY A 98 -15.05 -2.82 -4.53
CA GLY A 98 -15.68 -1.49 -4.51
C GLY A 98 -15.88 -0.90 -3.12
N SER A 99 -15.62 -1.66 -2.04
CA SER A 99 -15.63 -1.10 -0.69
C SER A 99 -14.49 -0.10 -0.51
N THR A 100 -14.76 1.00 0.18
CA THR A 100 -13.74 2.00 0.58
C THR A 100 -13.61 2.08 2.10
N PHE A 101 -12.48 2.60 2.57
CA PHE A 101 -12.28 3.01 3.97
C PHE A 101 -12.97 4.34 4.28
#